data_AF-A0A141RHM0-F1
#
_entry.id   AF-A0A141RHM0-F1
#
_cell.length_a   1.000
_cell.length_b   1.000
_cell.length_c   1.000
_cell.angle_alpha   90.00
_cell.angle_beta   90.00
_cell.angle_gamma   90.00
#
_symmetry.space_group_name_H-M   'P 1'
#
loop_
_entity.id
_entity.type
_entity.pdbx_description
1 polymer ?
#
loop_
_entity_poly.entity_id
_entity_poly.type
_entity_poly.pdbx_seq_one_letter_code
_entity_poly.pdbx_strand_id
1 'polypeptide(L)'
;MVLVTRPAPDFTAAAVLGNGEIVENFNFKQHTNGKATVLFFWPMDFTFVCPSELIAFDKRYEEFQKRGVEVVGVSFDSEFVHNAWRNTPVENGGIGAVKYAMVADIKREIQQAWYRTSGRWRCAAWFFPDRRERHRSSPGCERSAAGS
;
A
#
# COMPACT_ATOMS: atom_id res chain seq x y z
N MET A 1 -2.78 3.48 -20.18
CA MET A 1 -3.87 4.46 -20.00
C MET A 1 -4.51 4.19 -18.65
N VAL A 2 -4.28 5.07 -17.66
CA VAL A 2 -4.81 4.90 -16.30
C VAL A 2 -6.28 5.31 -16.31
N LEU A 3 -7.20 4.35 -16.24
CA LEU A 3 -8.62 4.65 -16.05
C LEU A 3 -8.89 4.72 -14.55
N VAL A 4 -8.65 5.90 -13.95
CA VAL A 4 -9.01 6.25 -12.56
C VAL A 4 -10.54 6.28 -12.35
N THR A 5 -11.31 5.64 -13.22
CA THR A 5 -12.78 5.66 -13.29
C THR A 5 -13.40 4.27 -13.10
N ARG A 6 -12.59 3.20 -13.04
CA ARG A 6 -13.08 1.86 -12.69
C ARG A 6 -13.06 1.67 -11.17
N PRO A 7 -14.06 0.97 -10.60
CA PRO A 7 -14.02 0.61 -9.19
C PRO A 7 -12.76 -0.21 -8.90
N ALA A 8 -12.19 -0.01 -7.72
CA ALA A 8 -11.12 -0.85 -7.20
C ALA A 8 -11.58 -2.32 -7.22
N PRO A 9 -10.76 -3.25 -7.76
CA PRO A 9 -11.02 -4.68 -7.60
C PRO A 9 -11.10 -5.02 -6.11
N ASP A 10 -12.19 -5.67 -5.70
CA ASP A 10 -12.32 -6.21 -4.36
C ASP A 10 -11.46 -7.48 -4.23
N PHE A 11 -10.88 -7.68 -3.06
CA PHE A 11 -10.07 -8.85 -2.76
C PHE A 11 -10.15 -9.21 -1.28
N THR A 12 -10.02 -10.51 -1.03
CA THR A 12 -9.89 -11.08 0.31
C THR A 12 -8.60 -11.89 0.36
N ALA A 13 -7.72 -11.57 1.30
CA ALA A 13 -6.45 -12.25 1.48
C ALA A 13 -5.98 -12.20 2.94
N ALA A 14 -4.93 -12.94 3.26
CA ALA A 14 -4.29 -12.83 4.57
C ALA A 14 -3.58 -11.47 4.70
N ALA A 15 -3.63 -10.87 5.88
CA ALA A 15 -2.98 -9.60 6.16
C ALA A 15 -2.51 -9.51 7.62
N VAL A 16 -1.46 -8.75 7.86
CA VAL A 16 -1.03 -8.34 9.19
C VAL A 16 -1.56 -6.93 9.44
N LEU A 17 -2.38 -6.78 10.49
CA LEU A 17 -2.93 -5.49 10.88
C LEU A 17 -1.89 -4.63 11.59
N GLY A 18 -2.19 -3.33 11.72
CA GLY A 18 -1.36 -2.35 12.44
C GLY A 18 -1.13 -2.67 13.92
N ASN A 19 -1.94 -3.54 14.53
CA ASN A 19 -1.75 -4.05 15.89
C ASN A 19 -0.81 -5.27 15.96
N GLY A 20 -0.38 -5.83 14.82
CA GLY A 20 0.44 -7.05 14.74
C GLY A 20 -0.37 -8.34 14.68
N GLU A 21 -1.70 -8.26 14.62
CA GLU A 21 -2.58 -9.42 14.47
C GLU A 21 -2.59 -9.90 13.03
N ILE A 22 -2.45 -11.22 12.85
CA ILE A 22 -2.55 -11.87 11.55
C ILE A 22 -4.01 -12.24 11.30
N VAL A 23 -4.59 -11.70 10.24
CA VAL A 23 -5.97 -11.92 9.82
C VAL A 23 -5.98 -12.63 8.48
N GLU A 24 -6.47 -13.88 8.42
CA GLU A 24 -6.50 -14.68 7.19
C GLU A 24 -7.53 -14.19 6.17
N ASN A 25 -8.61 -13.56 6.63
CA ASN A 25 -9.74 -13.12 5.81
C ASN A 25 -9.87 -11.59 5.77
N PHE A 26 -8.79 -10.88 5.44
CA PHE A 26 -8.83 -9.43 5.29
C PHE A 26 -9.52 -9.07 3.97
N ASN A 27 -10.70 -8.47 4.04
CA ASN A 27 -11.42 -7.95 2.87
C ASN A 27 -11.18 -6.45 2.70
N PHE A 28 -10.70 -6.06 1.50
CA PHE A 28 -10.35 -4.68 1.20
C PHE A 28 -11.55 -3.73 1.26
N LYS A 29 -12.69 -4.11 0.67
CA LYS A 29 -13.87 -3.24 0.61
C LYS A 29 -14.51 -3.03 1.99
N GLN A 30 -14.54 -4.07 2.82
CA GLN A 30 -15.03 -3.98 4.19
C GLN A 30 -14.11 -3.13 5.07
N HIS A 31 -12.79 -3.30 4.95
CA HIS A 31 -11.82 -2.54 5.74
C HIS A 31 -11.86 -1.04 5.41
N THR A 32 -11.96 -0.72 4.12
CA THR A 32 -11.98 0.67 3.66
C THR A 32 -13.35 1.32 3.86
N ASN A 33 -14.44 0.56 3.90
CA ASN A 33 -15.82 1.02 4.15
C ASN A 33 -16.20 2.31 3.37
N GLY A 34 -15.72 2.44 2.13
CA GLY A 34 -15.96 3.63 1.32
C GLY A 34 -15.24 4.89 1.81
N LYS A 35 -14.14 4.76 2.55
CA LYS A 35 -13.14 5.81 2.81
C LYS A 35 -12.14 5.89 1.66
N ALA A 36 -11.47 7.03 1.54
CA ALA A 36 -10.31 7.14 0.66
C ALA A 36 -9.23 6.16 1.14
N THR A 37 -8.53 5.50 0.24
CA THR A 37 -7.51 4.50 0.61
C THR A 37 -6.28 4.64 -0.26
N VAL A 38 -5.11 4.70 0.37
CA VAL A 38 -3.82 4.57 -0.28
C VAL A 38 -3.47 3.10 -0.30
N LEU A 39 -3.49 2.52 -1.48
CA LEU A 39 -3.00 1.18 -1.74
C LEU A 39 -1.62 1.29 -2.40
N PHE A 40 -0.61 0.73 -1.75
CA PHE A 40 0.76 0.72 -2.25
C PHE A 40 1.30 -0.70 -2.36
N PHE A 41 2.09 -0.92 -3.39
CA PHE A 41 2.66 -2.22 -3.72
C PHE A 41 4.18 -2.13 -3.67
N TRP A 42 4.82 -3.03 -2.95
CA TRP A 42 6.28 -3.22 -2.98
C TRP A 42 6.58 -4.64 -3.46
N PRO A 43 7.75 -4.86 -4.08
CA PRO A 43 8.08 -6.14 -4.65
C PRO A 43 8.21 -7.19 -3.55
N MET A 44 9.12 -7.04 -2.58
CA MET A 44 9.45 -8.09 -1.63
C MET A 44 9.91 -7.49 -0.28
N ASP A 45 9.55 -8.14 0.81
CA ASP A 45 10.03 -7.85 2.17
C ASP A 45 11.55 -8.06 2.28
N PHE A 46 12.20 -7.39 3.24
CA PHE A 46 13.66 -7.44 3.44
C PHE A 46 14.50 -7.04 2.21
N THR A 47 13.93 -6.28 1.27
CA THR A 47 14.70 -5.75 0.13
C THR A 47 15.24 -4.35 0.36
N PHE A 48 16.23 -3.97 -0.45
CA PHE A 48 16.85 -2.65 -0.45
C PHE A 48 15.97 -1.54 -1.04
N VAL A 49 14.75 -1.87 -1.51
CA VAL A 49 13.78 -0.87 -1.97
C VAL A 49 13.17 -0.19 -0.75
N CYS A 50 13.86 0.88 -0.32
CA CYS A 50 13.51 1.88 0.68
C CYS A 50 12.49 1.47 1.75
N PRO A 51 12.92 0.79 2.84
CA PRO A 51 12.20 0.84 4.12
C PRO A 51 11.86 2.29 4.52
N SER A 52 12.64 3.28 4.07
CA SER A 52 12.33 4.70 4.25
C SER A 52 11.00 5.16 3.65
N GLU A 53 10.51 4.56 2.54
CA GLU A 53 9.19 4.89 1.99
C GLU A 53 8.08 4.38 2.91
N LEU A 54 8.19 3.13 3.36
CA LEU A 54 7.25 2.50 4.30
C LEU A 54 7.21 3.26 5.64
N ILE A 55 8.38 3.60 6.17
CA ILE A 55 8.51 4.40 7.39
C ILE A 55 7.97 5.82 7.17
N ALA A 56 8.12 6.41 5.98
CA ALA A 56 7.53 7.72 5.68
C ALA A 56 6.00 7.67 5.64
N PHE A 57 5.41 6.59 5.13
CA PHE A 57 3.97 6.36 5.21
C PHE A 57 3.50 6.17 6.66
N ASP A 58 4.24 5.42 7.47
CA ASP A 58 3.93 5.24 8.89
C ASP A 58 3.98 6.57 9.67
N LYS A 59 5.03 7.38 9.46
CA LYS A 59 5.14 8.72 10.07
C LYS A 59 3.99 9.65 9.68
N ARG A 60 3.46 9.50 8.46
CA ARG A 60 2.33 10.28 7.95
C ARG A 60 0.97 9.60 8.17
N TYR A 61 0.95 8.42 8.80
CA TYR A 61 -0.28 7.65 9.01
C TYR A 61 -1.33 8.45 9.78
N GLU A 62 -0.91 9.22 10.77
CA GLU A 62 -1.80 10.10 11.54
C GLU A 62 -2.40 11.24 10.69
N GLU A 63 -1.66 11.73 9.69
CA GLU A 63 -2.18 12.73 8.75
C GLU A 63 -3.20 12.11 7.80
N PHE A 64 -2.96 10.89 7.32
CA PHE A 64 -3.92 10.14 6.52
C PHE A 64 -5.20 9.86 7.30
N GLN A 65 -5.09 9.39 8.55
CA GLN A 65 -6.23 9.15 9.43
C GLN A 65 -7.04 10.43 9.69
N LYS A 66 -6.38 11.58 9.93
CA LYS A 66 -7.07 12.89 10.07
C LYS A 66 -7.85 13.29 8.82
N ARG A 67 -7.40 12.88 7.64
CA ARG A 67 -8.08 13.12 6.35
C ARG A 67 -9.11 12.05 6.01
N GLY A 68 -9.34 11.08 6.91
CA GLY A 68 -10.24 9.94 6.65
C GLY A 68 -9.72 9.01 5.56
N VAL A 69 -8.40 8.92 5.41
CA VAL A 69 -7.73 8.07 4.41
C VAL A 69 -7.10 6.87 5.11
N GLU A 70 -7.44 5.67 4.65
CA GLU A 70 -6.80 4.43 5.08
C GLU A 70 -5.53 4.14 4.28
N VAL A 71 -4.58 3.44 4.87
CA VAL A 71 -3.34 3.05 4.20
C VAL A 71 -3.25 1.53 4.25
N VAL A 72 -3.08 0.90 3.08
CA VAL A 72 -2.99 -0.54 2.92
C VAL A 72 -1.80 -0.87 2.02
N GLY A 73 -0.96 -1.74 2.53
CA GLY A 73 0.19 -2.26 1.83
C GLY A 73 -0.05 -3.64 1.23
N VAL A 74 0.52 -3.94 0.06
CA VAL A 74 0.44 -5.27 -0.56
C VAL A 74 1.78 -5.68 -1.14
N SER A 75 2.16 -6.93 -0.88
CA SER A 75 3.36 -7.57 -1.44
C SER A 75 3.11 -9.05 -1.67
N PHE A 76 4.02 -9.72 -2.39
CA PHE A 76 3.81 -11.16 -2.66
C PHE A 76 4.21 -12.08 -1.50
N ASP A 77 4.88 -11.56 -0.47
CA ASP A 77 5.31 -12.38 0.67
C ASP A 77 4.11 -12.80 1.54
N SER A 78 4.34 -13.78 2.43
CA SER A 78 3.30 -14.24 3.35
C SER A 78 3.15 -13.30 4.56
N GLU A 79 2.00 -13.39 5.21
CA GLU A 79 1.67 -12.68 6.44
C GLU A 79 2.67 -12.96 7.57
N PHE A 80 3.26 -14.15 7.59
CA PHE A 80 4.33 -14.49 8.54
C PHE A 80 5.61 -13.69 8.27
N VAL A 81 5.96 -13.50 7.00
CA VAL A 81 7.14 -12.70 6.61
C VAL A 81 6.88 -11.23 6.94
N HIS A 82 5.69 -10.71 6.67
CA HIS A 82 5.29 -9.35 7.07
C HIS A 82 5.41 -9.12 8.57
N ASN A 83 4.91 -10.07 9.37
CA ASN A 83 5.00 -9.98 10.83
C ASN A 83 6.46 -10.05 11.30
N ALA A 84 7.29 -10.92 10.72
CA ALA A 84 8.71 -10.99 11.04
C ALA A 84 9.44 -9.68 10.69
N TRP A 85 9.14 -9.09 9.52
CA TRP A 85 9.77 -7.84 9.06
C TRP A 85 9.37 -6.64 9.91
N ARG A 86 8.09 -6.58 10.33
CA ARG A 86 7.58 -5.63 11.32
C ARG A 86 8.28 -5.76 12.67
N ASN A 87 8.55 -6.98 13.13
CA ASN A 87 9.24 -7.23 14.39
C ASN A 87 10.77 -7.01 14.29
N THR A 88 11.29 -6.77 13.09
CA THR A 88 12.71 -6.49 12.88
C THR A 88 12.98 -4.98 13.05
N PRO A 89 13.97 -4.58 13.85
CA PRO A 89 14.37 -3.17 13.99
C PRO A 89 14.84 -2.57 12.66
N VAL A 90 14.60 -1.27 12.47
CA VAL A 90 14.98 -0.53 11.25
C VAL A 90 16.50 -0.56 11.01
N GLU A 91 17.29 -0.52 12.09
CA GLU A 91 18.76 -0.65 12.06
C GLU A 91 19.25 -1.97 11.46
N ASN A 92 18.43 -3.03 11.51
CA ASN A 92 18.71 -4.34 10.94
C ASN A 92 17.99 -4.57 9.60
N GLY A 93 17.53 -3.50 8.92
CA GLY A 93 16.82 -3.60 7.64
C GLY A 93 15.33 -3.94 7.76
N GLY A 94 14.78 -3.87 8.97
CA GLY A 94 13.34 -3.99 9.23
C GLY A 94 12.57 -2.69 8.99
N ILE A 95 11.26 -2.74 9.26
CA ILE A 95 10.36 -1.57 9.17
C ILE A 95 9.82 -1.13 10.53
N GLY A 96 10.01 -1.94 11.58
CA GLY A 96 9.42 -1.70 12.89
C GLY A 96 7.90 -1.87 12.93
N ALA A 97 7.29 -1.52 14.07
CA ALA A 97 5.87 -1.67 14.32
C ALA A 97 5.03 -0.64 13.54
N VAL A 98 4.83 -0.91 12.25
CA VAL A 98 4.00 -0.08 11.37
C VAL A 98 2.52 -0.14 11.73
N LYS A 99 1.83 0.99 11.55
CA LYS A 99 0.42 1.19 11.94
C LYS A 99 -0.60 0.79 10.86
N TYR A 100 -0.17 0.60 9.61
CA TYR A 100 -1.05 0.25 8.49
C TYR A 100 -1.16 -1.27 8.30
N ALA A 101 -2.17 -1.72 7.55
CA ALA A 101 -2.36 -3.13 7.21
C ALA A 101 -1.42 -3.57 6.08
N MET A 102 -0.82 -4.76 6.21
CA MET A 102 0.08 -5.38 5.22
C MET A 102 -0.54 -6.67 4.70
N VAL A 103 -0.96 -6.68 3.44
CA VAL A 103 -1.65 -7.80 2.79
C VAL A 103 -0.66 -8.70 2.07
N ALA A 104 -0.81 -10.00 2.30
CA ALA A 104 -0.05 -11.07 1.67
C ALA A 104 -0.73 -11.54 0.36
N ASP A 105 -0.10 -11.27 -0.77
CA ASP A 105 -0.53 -11.68 -2.12
C ASP A 105 0.33 -12.81 -2.67
N ILE A 106 0.34 -13.95 -1.96
CA ILE A 106 1.16 -15.13 -2.28
C ILE A 106 0.88 -15.64 -3.71
N LYS A 107 -0.39 -15.57 -4.16
CA LYS A 107 -0.81 -16.01 -5.50
C LYS A 107 -0.51 -14.99 -6.60
N ARG A 108 -0.10 -13.78 -6.25
CA ARG A 108 0.09 -12.63 -7.15
C ARG A 108 -1.17 -12.22 -7.92
N GLU A 109 -2.33 -12.67 -7.46
CA GLU A 109 -3.62 -12.42 -8.12
C GLU A 109 -4.06 -10.97 -7.92
N ILE A 110 -3.83 -10.42 -6.73
CA ILE A 110 -4.18 -9.03 -6.38
C ILE A 110 -3.32 -8.09 -7.23
N GLN A 111 -2.00 -8.23 -7.15
CA GLN A 111 -1.08 -7.41 -7.92
C GLN A 111 -1.34 -7.49 -9.43
N GLN A 112 -1.66 -8.68 -9.97
CA GLN A 112 -2.02 -8.81 -11.39
C GLN A 112 -3.34 -8.13 -11.74
N ALA A 113 -4.38 -8.28 -10.90
CA ALA A 113 -5.68 -7.62 -11.11
C ALA A 113 -5.53 -6.09 -11.07
N TRP A 114 -4.76 -5.57 -10.12
CA TRP A 114 -4.46 -4.14 -9.99
C TRP A 114 -3.54 -3.62 -11.08
N TYR A 115 -2.54 -4.41 -11.53
CA TYR A 115 -1.68 -4.06 -12.65
C TYR A 115 -2.45 -4.00 -13.97
N ARG A 116 -3.34 -4.96 -14.23
CA ARG A 116 -4.21 -4.94 -15.42
C ARG A 116 -5.13 -3.71 -15.45
N THR A 117 -5.49 -3.20 -14.28
CA THR A 117 -6.37 -2.03 -14.13
C THR A 117 -5.61 -0.71 -14.17
N SER A 118 -4.41 -0.63 -13.58
CA SER A 118 -3.62 0.59 -13.42
C SER A 118 -2.51 0.78 -14.46
N GLY A 119 -1.99 -0.30 -15.03
CA GLY A 119 -0.90 -0.30 -16.02
C GLY A 119 0.47 0.13 -15.49
N ARG A 120 0.69 0.19 -14.16
CA ARG A 120 1.99 0.59 -13.57
C ARG A 120 2.31 -0.18 -12.29
N TRP A 121 3.54 -0.70 -12.17
CA TRP A 121 4.05 -1.48 -11.03
C TRP A 121 4.67 -0.63 -9.90
N ARG A 122 4.71 0.70 -10.01
CA ARG A 122 5.38 1.58 -9.04
C ARG A 122 4.41 2.55 -8.40
N CYS A 123 4.16 2.32 -7.10
CA CYS A 123 3.61 3.23 -6.10
C CYS A 123 2.56 4.21 -6.66
N ALA A 124 1.32 3.73 -6.88
CA ALA A 124 0.14 4.60 -6.91
C ALA A 124 -1.13 3.77 -7.12
N ALA A 125 -1.86 3.53 -6.03
CA ALA A 125 -3.31 3.44 -6.12
C ALA A 125 -3.91 4.31 -5.00
N TRP A 126 -4.40 5.49 -5.37
CA TRP A 126 -5.21 6.33 -4.50
C TRP A 126 -6.67 6.06 -4.86
N PHE A 127 -7.32 5.24 -4.05
CA PHE A 127 -8.75 4.98 -4.16
C PHE A 127 -9.49 6.14 -3.51
N PHE A 128 -10.25 6.90 -4.29
CA PHE A 128 -11.17 7.91 -3.78
C PHE A 128 -12.60 7.44 -4.05
N PRO A 129 -13.42 7.22 -3.00
CA PRO A 129 -14.81 6.80 -3.14
C PRO A 129 -15.67 7.90 -3.77
N ASP A 130 -15.30 9.18 -3.62
CA ASP A 130 -15.93 10.31 -4.30
C ASP A 130 -15.15 10.74 -5.54
N ARG A 131 -15.86 10.93 -6.67
CA ARG A 131 -15.27 11.22 -7.98
C ARG A 131 -14.57 12.59 -8.09
N ARG A 132 -14.62 13.46 -7.07
CA ARG A 132 -14.29 14.89 -7.19
C ARG A 132 -12.86 15.29 -6.84
N GLU A 133 -12.14 14.56 -5.99
CA GLU A 133 -10.80 14.99 -5.55
C GLU A 133 -9.71 13.97 -5.93
N ARG A 134 -9.30 14.03 -7.20
CA ARG A 134 -8.10 13.35 -7.69
C ARG A 134 -6.89 14.26 -7.56
N HIS A 135 -6.30 14.37 -6.37
CA HIS A 135 -4.97 14.97 -6.25
C HIS A 135 -3.90 13.90 -6.44
N ARG A 136 -3.28 13.91 -7.62
CA ARG A 136 -2.04 13.19 -7.93
C ARG A 136 -0.90 13.90 -7.20
N SER A 137 -0.44 13.35 -6.07
CA SER A 137 0.86 13.72 -5.51
C SER A 137 1.79 12.52 -5.60
N SER A 138 2.75 12.59 -6.52
CA SER A 138 3.98 11.79 -6.45
C SER A 138 4.93 12.57 -5.53
N PRO A 139 5.45 12.01 -4.43
CA PRO A 139 6.57 12.64 -3.75
C PRO A 139 7.81 12.47 -4.64
N GLY A 140 8.19 13.56 -5.31
CA GLY A 140 9.56 13.87 -5.74
C GLY A 140 10.31 12.82 -6.56
N CYS A 141 10.07 12.78 -7.86
CA CYS A 141 11.13 12.45 -8.83
C CYS A 141 10.93 13.31 -10.09
N GLU A 142 11.00 14.62 -9.92
CA GLU A 142 11.28 15.55 -11.02
C GLU A 142 12.80 15.67 -11.12
N ARG A 143 13.41 14.93 -12.05
CA ARG A 143 14.60 15.40 -12.75
C ARG A 143 14.24 15.56 -14.22
N SER A 144 14.23 16.83 -14.63
CA SER A 144 14.71 17.32 -15.92
C SER A 144 14.13 16.67 -17.18
N ALA A 145 13.10 17.30 -17.74
CA ALA A 145 12.91 17.35 -19.20
C ALA A 145 12.00 18.53 -19.60
N ALA A 146 12.55 19.74 -19.52
CA ALA A 146 12.23 20.86 -20.41
C ALA A 146 13.62 21.40 -20.82
N GLY A 147 14.05 21.28 -22.06
CA GLY A 147 13.43 21.92 -23.21
C GLY A 147 14.22 23.21 -23.48
N SER A 148 15.27 23.09 -24.29
CA SER A 148 15.91 24.16 -25.04
C SER A 148 16.30 23.60 -26.40
#